data_AF-A0A952R579-F1
#
_entry.id   AF-A0A952R579-F1
#
_cell.length_a   1.000
_cell.length_b   1.000
_cell.length_c   1.000
_cell.angle_alpha   90.00
_cell.angle_beta   90.00
_cell.angle_gamma   90.00
#
_symmetry.space_group_name_H-M   'P 1'
#
loop_
_entity.id
_entity.type
_entity.pdbx_description
1 polymer ?
#
loop_
_entity_poly.entity_id
_entity_poly.type
_entity_poly.pdbx_seq_one_letter_code
_entity_poly.pdbx_strand_id
1 'polypeptide(L)'
;QRSKVAVSSNNPNVDPIGACIGHRGSRIQAVTAELQRERVDIILWDGVPREFIRNALSPAKVGNIELDTEAKKARVTVGSDQLSLAIGKSGQNVRLAAKLTGFSIDLSPSETVSDLDAAMQAAASRMGDAAPPERGHAAFDALFGAAKPAQESEEPVSEKQGEDA
;
A
#
# COMPACT_ATOMS: atom_id res chain seq x y z
N GLN A 1 15.88 -7.81 25.03
CA GLN A 1 15.90 -6.44 24.47
C GLN A 1 15.11 -6.44 23.15
N ARG A 2 14.62 -5.28 22.69
CA ARG A 2 13.97 -5.12 21.37
C ARG A 2 14.39 -3.78 20.75
N SER A 3 14.62 -3.79 19.44
CA SER A 3 14.98 -2.61 18.64
C SER A 3 14.08 -2.50 17.41
N LYS A 4 13.91 -1.27 16.92
CA LYS A 4 13.26 -0.97 15.64
C LYS A 4 14.24 -0.23 14.75
N VAL A 5 14.34 -0.66 13.50
CA VAL A 5 15.24 -0.07 12.50
C VAL A 5 14.41 0.28 11.27
N ALA A 6 14.43 1.55 10.88
CA ALA A 6 13.78 2.03 9.67
C ALA A 6 14.75 1.90 8.48
N VAL A 7 14.26 1.39 7.35
CA VAL A 7 15.05 1.19 6.13
C VAL A 7 14.31 1.74 4.93
N SER A 8 15.07 2.28 3.97
CA SER A 8 14.59 2.70 2.66
C SER A 8 15.59 2.25 1.59
N SER A 9 15.15 2.27 0.32
CA SER A 9 16.01 2.01 -0.83
C SER A 9 16.01 3.22 -1.74
N ASN A 10 17.19 3.60 -2.24
CA ASN A 10 17.32 4.60 -3.31
C ASN A 10 17.04 4.01 -4.69
N ASN A 11 16.94 2.69 -4.80
CA ASN A 11 16.61 1.99 -6.03
C ASN A 11 15.16 1.48 -5.95
N PRO A 12 14.25 1.94 -6.84
CA PRO A 12 12.84 1.53 -6.82
C PRO A 12 12.62 0.04 -7.11
N ASN A 13 13.60 -0.64 -7.72
CA ASN A 13 13.53 -2.07 -8.01
C ASN A 13 13.97 -2.97 -6.84
N VAL A 14 14.30 -2.37 -5.68
CA VAL A 14 14.77 -3.09 -4.51
C VAL A 14 13.81 -2.87 -3.35
N ASP A 15 13.20 -3.96 -2.86
CA ASP A 15 12.48 -3.95 -1.59
C ASP A 15 13.49 -3.85 -0.43
N PRO A 16 13.51 -2.73 0.32
CA PRO A 16 14.47 -2.54 1.41
C PRO A 16 14.23 -3.51 2.57
N ILE A 17 12.98 -3.92 2.85
CA ILE A 17 12.68 -4.84 3.95
C ILE A 17 13.21 -6.23 3.60
N GLY A 18 12.85 -6.78 2.44
CA GLY A 18 13.35 -8.06 1.96
C GLY A 18 14.88 -8.08 1.82
N ALA A 19 15.45 -6.96 1.37
CA ALA A 19 16.89 -6.74 1.31
C ALA A 19 17.59 -6.74 2.70
N CYS A 20 16.89 -6.49 3.80
CA CYS A 20 17.46 -6.64 5.15
C CYS A 20 17.17 -8.00 5.78
N ILE A 21 16.00 -8.60 5.49
CA ILE A 21 15.60 -9.90 6.04
C ILE A 21 16.44 -11.04 5.44
N GLY A 22 16.62 -11.06 4.11
CA GLY A 22 17.27 -12.17 3.41
C GLY A 22 16.38 -13.39 3.21
N HIS A 23 16.86 -14.37 2.43
CA HIS A 23 16.09 -15.59 2.16
C HIS A 23 15.75 -16.30 3.47
N ARG A 24 14.45 -16.46 3.76
CA ARG A 24 13.93 -17.05 5.01
C ARG A 24 14.50 -16.40 6.28
N GLY A 25 14.84 -15.11 6.24
CA GLY A 25 15.36 -14.38 7.39
C GLY A 25 16.85 -14.60 7.69
N SER A 26 17.61 -15.21 6.78
CA SER A 26 19.01 -15.57 7.02
C SER A 26 19.89 -14.40 7.50
N ARG A 27 19.69 -13.20 6.93
CA ARG A 27 20.50 -12.01 7.28
C ARG A 27 20.12 -11.45 8.63
N ILE A 28 18.83 -11.26 8.89
CA ILE A 28 18.38 -10.72 10.19
C ILE A 28 18.61 -11.70 11.34
N GLN A 29 18.55 -13.01 11.08
CA GLN A 29 18.87 -14.04 12.06
C GLN A 29 20.35 -14.00 12.45
N ALA A 30 21.27 -13.81 11.49
CA ALA A 30 22.70 -13.66 11.77
C ALA A 30 22.96 -12.45 12.69
N VAL A 31 22.41 -11.28 12.37
CA VAL A 31 22.51 -10.08 13.20
C VAL A 31 21.93 -10.31 14.60
N THR A 32 20.74 -10.92 14.68
CA THR A 32 20.08 -11.21 15.96
C THR A 32 20.91 -12.17 16.82
N ALA A 33 21.60 -13.14 16.22
CA ALA A 33 22.47 -14.07 16.93
C ALA A 33 23.67 -13.37 17.58
N GLU A 34 24.25 -12.39 16.89
CA GLU A 34 25.34 -11.55 17.43
C GLU A 34 24.88 -10.62 18.55
N LEU A 35 23.64 -10.11 18.46
CA LEU A 35 23.03 -9.21 19.46
C LEU A 35 22.40 -9.95 20.64
N GLN A 36 22.97 -11.09 21.06
CA GLN A 36 22.47 -11.89 22.19
C GLN A 36 20.97 -12.23 22.08
N ARG A 37 20.49 -12.46 20.86
CA ARG A 37 19.07 -12.72 20.53
C ARG A 37 18.12 -11.56 20.84
N GLU A 38 18.60 -10.32 20.77
CA GLU A 38 17.72 -9.15 20.75
C GLU A 38 16.75 -9.19 19.55
N ARG A 39 15.45 -8.94 19.80
CA ARG A 39 14.47 -8.89 18.70
C ARG A 39 14.61 -7.58 17.92
N VAL A 40 14.85 -7.66 16.62
CA VAL A 40 14.94 -6.51 15.73
C VAL A 40 13.73 -6.48 14.79
N ASP A 41 12.95 -5.40 14.85
CA ASP A 41 11.91 -5.14 13.85
C ASP A 41 12.50 -4.26 12.73
N ILE A 42 12.44 -4.75 11.50
CA ILE A 42 12.78 -3.97 10.30
C ILE A 42 11.50 -3.34 9.78
N ILE A 43 11.53 -2.02 9.58
CA ILE A 43 10.36 -1.21 9.26
C ILE A 43 10.64 -0.36 8.03
N LEU A 44 9.65 -0.22 7.14
CA LEU A 44 9.78 0.67 5.99
C LEU A 44 9.78 2.13 6.47
N TRP A 45 10.85 2.85 6.16
CA TRP A 45 10.89 4.29 6.31
C TRP A 45 10.00 4.95 5.27
N ASP A 46 9.29 5.99 5.68
CA ASP A 46 8.49 6.81 4.77
C ASP A 46 8.76 8.29 5.04
N GLY A 47 8.77 9.11 3.98
CA GLY A 47 8.93 10.56 4.11
C GLY A 47 7.67 11.24 4.63
N VAL A 48 6.50 10.61 4.47
CA VAL A 48 5.23 11.07 5.00
C VAL A 48 5.13 10.63 6.47
N PRO A 49 5.09 11.54 7.45
CA PRO A 49 5.14 11.18 8.87
C PRO A 49 4.01 10.23 9.30
N ARG A 50 2.83 10.38 8.70
CA ARG A 50 1.67 9.53 8.97
C ARG A 50 1.97 8.07 8.65
N GLU A 51 2.48 7.81 7.46
CA GLU A 51 2.83 6.45 7.01
C GLU A 51 4.03 5.92 7.77
N PHE A 52 5.00 6.77 8.09
CA PHE A 52 6.13 6.33 8.90
C PHE A 52 5.73 5.92 10.33
N ILE A 53 4.80 6.65 10.97
CA ILE A 53 4.25 6.28 12.28
C ILE A 53 3.44 4.99 12.20
N ARG A 54 2.62 4.83 11.16
CA ARG A 54 1.88 3.58 10.89
C ARG A 54 2.84 2.40 10.79
N ASN A 55 3.89 2.53 9.99
CA ASN A 55 4.92 1.51 9.82
C ASN A 55 5.65 1.23 11.15
N ALA A 56 5.99 2.26 11.91
CA ALA A 56 6.71 2.15 13.18
C ALA A 56 5.95 1.38 14.27
N LEU A 57 4.61 1.41 14.25
CA LEU A 57 3.76 0.70 15.19
C LEU A 57 3.59 -0.81 14.86
N SER A 58 4.06 -1.25 13.69
CA SER A 58 4.14 -2.67 13.32
C SER A 58 4.79 -3.49 14.45
N PRO A 59 4.21 -4.65 14.82
CA PRO A 59 3.23 -5.45 14.08
C PRO A 59 1.75 -5.05 14.28
N ALA A 60 1.45 -4.06 15.12
CA ALA A 60 0.07 -3.67 15.36
C ALA A 60 -0.54 -2.98 14.13
N LYS A 61 -1.74 -3.39 13.74
CA LYS A 61 -2.53 -2.66 12.74
C LYS A 61 -3.22 -1.50 13.43
N VAL A 62 -3.13 -0.31 12.84
CA VAL A 62 -3.66 0.92 13.41
C VAL A 62 -4.57 1.61 12.40
N GLY A 63 -5.57 2.34 12.90
CA GLY A 63 -6.55 3.03 12.08
C GLY A 63 -6.10 4.44 11.71
N ASN A 64 -6.95 5.41 12.06
CA ASN A 64 -6.70 6.83 11.80
C ASN A 64 -5.51 7.37 12.61
N ILE A 65 -4.77 8.29 12.01
CA ILE A 65 -3.64 8.98 12.64
C ILE A 65 -3.81 10.48 12.42
N GLU A 66 -4.10 11.18 13.50
CA GLU A 66 -4.14 12.64 13.58
C GLU A 66 -2.75 13.14 13.95
N LEU A 67 -2.23 14.09 13.17
CA LEU A 67 -0.88 14.61 13.34
C LEU A 67 -0.91 16.09 13.65
N ASP A 68 -0.10 16.46 14.63
CA ASP A 68 0.36 17.81 14.86
C ASP A 68 1.87 17.84 14.54
N THR A 69 2.20 18.33 13.35
CA THR A 69 3.59 18.35 12.85
C THR A 69 4.44 19.39 13.57
N GLU A 70 3.85 20.48 14.07
CA GLU A 70 4.57 21.52 14.80
C GLU A 70 4.97 21.01 16.20
N ALA A 71 4.03 20.42 16.93
CA ALA A 71 4.29 19.86 18.25
C ALA A 71 4.94 18.48 18.23
N LYS A 72 5.12 17.87 17.05
CA LYS A 72 5.54 16.47 16.85
C LYS A 72 4.72 15.49 17.69
N LYS A 73 3.38 15.64 17.63
CA LYS A 73 2.43 14.76 18.33
C LYS A 73 1.59 13.98 17.32
N ALA A 74 1.26 12.76 17.67
CA ALA A 74 0.40 11.88 16.89
C ALA A 74 -0.63 11.23 17.81
N ARG A 75 -1.91 11.35 17.47
CA ARG A 75 -2.99 10.57 18.10
C ARG A 75 -3.40 9.48 17.14
N VAL A 76 -3.29 8.23 17.60
CA VAL A 76 -3.50 7.04 16.77
C VAL A 76 -4.68 6.27 17.32
N THR A 77 -5.68 6.07 16.48
CA THR A 77 -6.83 5.23 16.81
C THR A 77 -6.49 3.77 16.54
N VAL A 78 -6.73 2.88 17.50
CA VAL A 78 -6.38 1.46 17.42
C VAL A 78 -7.60 0.62 17.80
N GLY A 79 -7.82 -0.49 17.07
CA GLY A 79 -8.83 -1.49 17.43
C GLY A 79 -8.57 -2.04 18.84
N SER A 80 -9.62 -2.41 19.57
CA SER A 80 -9.49 -2.98 20.92
C SER A 80 -8.64 -4.25 20.96
N ASP A 81 -8.71 -5.07 19.90
CA ASP A 81 -7.90 -6.26 19.66
C ASP A 81 -6.41 -5.93 19.41
N GLN A 82 -6.12 -4.80 18.76
CA GLN A 82 -4.77 -4.35 18.42
C GLN A 82 -4.12 -3.48 19.51
N LEU A 83 -4.89 -2.92 20.45
CA LEU A 83 -4.39 -1.96 21.43
C LEU A 83 -3.25 -2.53 22.28
N SER A 84 -3.40 -3.74 22.79
CA SER A 84 -2.37 -4.42 23.60
C SER A 84 -1.08 -4.63 22.81
N LEU A 85 -1.20 -4.99 21.53
CA LEU A 85 -0.06 -5.18 20.63
C LEU A 85 0.63 -3.84 20.30
N ALA A 86 -0.16 -2.79 20.07
CA ALA A 86 0.33 -1.44 19.77
C ALA A 86 1.11 -0.84 20.94
N ILE A 87 0.62 -1.01 22.17
CA ILE A 87 1.34 -0.62 23.40
C ILE A 87 2.60 -1.49 23.55
N GLY A 88 2.44 -2.82 23.42
CA GLY A 88 3.49 -3.81 23.66
C GLY A 88 3.84 -3.98 25.15
N LYS A 89 4.66 -5.00 25.46
CA LYS A 89 5.08 -5.28 26.84
C LYS A 89 5.71 -4.05 27.50
N SER A 90 5.14 -3.58 28.60
CA SER A 90 5.59 -2.38 29.32
C SER A 90 5.68 -1.12 28.44
N GLY A 91 4.80 -0.98 27.43
CA GLY A 91 4.81 0.15 26.52
C GLY A 91 5.99 0.17 25.55
N GLN A 92 6.71 -0.96 25.42
CA GLN A 92 7.95 -0.99 24.65
C GLN A 92 7.73 -0.68 23.16
N ASN A 93 6.63 -1.14 22.56
CA ASN A 93 6.41 -0.96 21.12
C ASN A 93 6.17 0.51 20.78
N VAL A 94 5.19 1.15 21.45
CA VAL A 94 4.89 2.58 21.26
C VAL A 94 6.09 3.47 21.61
N ARG A 95 6.87 3.12 22.64
CA ARG A 95 8.08 3.87 23.01
C ARG A 95 9.18 3.78 21.96
N LEU A 96 9.40 2.59 21.38
CA LEU A 96 10.38 2.43 20.31
C LEU A 96 9.91 3.13 19.03
N ALA A 97 8.61 3.08 18.72
CA ALA A 97 8.03 3.80 17.59
C ALA A 97 8.19 5.32 17.75
N ALA A 98 7.87 5.86 18.93
CA ALA A 98 8.04 7.28 19.24
C ALA A 98 9.49 7.75 19.11
N LYS A 99 10.45 6.94 19.59
CA LYS A 99 11.88 7.21 19.42
C LYS A 99 12.32 7.16 17.95
N LEU A 100 11.81 6.20 17.19
CA LEU A 100 12.18 5.99 15.78
C LEU A 100 11.66 7.13 14.89
N THR A 101 10.44 7.59 15.12
CA THR A 101 9.80 8.63 14.30
C THR A 101 10.10 10.04 14.80
N GLY A 102 10.48 10.18 16.07
CA GLY A 102 10.63 11.47 16.74
C GLY A 102 9.31 12.15 17.12
N PHE A 103 8.19 11.42 17.06
CA PHE A 103 6.87 11.91 17.48
C PHE A 103 6.48 11.35 18.84
N SER A 104 5.78 12.15 19.65
CA SER A 104 5.03 11.65 20.79
C SER A 104 3.76 10.96 20.27
N ILE A 105 3.57 9.68 20.60
CA ILE A 105 2.47 8.86 20.09
C ILE A 105 1.50 8.55 21.24
N ASP A 106 0.25 8.99 21.11
CA ASP A 106 -0.85 8.66 22.00
C ASP A 106 -1.80 7.67 21.31
N LEU A 107 -2.18 6.60 22.03
CA LEU A 107 -3.01 5.52 21.48
C LEU A 107 -4.41 5.60 22.08
N SER A 108 -5.41 5.76 21.22
CA SER A 108 -6.82 5.81 21.60
C SER A 108 -7.54 4.54 21.12
N PRO A 109 -8.18 3.75 22.00
CA PRO A 109 -8.99 2.62 21.56
C PRO A 109 -10.21 3.10 20.76
N SER A 110 -10.60 2.33 19.75
CA SER A 110 -11.89 2.47 19.06
C SER A 110 -12.43 1.10 18.71
N GLU A 111 -13.74 0.91 18.87
CA GLU A 111 -14.43 -0.30 18.43
C GLU A 111 -14.65 -0.31 16.91
N THR A 112 -14.80 0.86 16.29
CA THR A 112 -15.22 1.00 14.88
C THR A 112 -14.12 0.70 13.85
N VAL A 113 -12.84 0.76 14.24
CA VAL A 113 -11.71 0.51 13.33
C VAL A 113 -11.60 -0.97 12.97
N SER A 114 -11.93 -1.86 13.92
CA SER A 114 -11.98 -3.31 13.69
C SER A 114 -12.99 -3.65 12.60
N ASP A 115 -14.16 -3.01 12.65
CA ASP A 115 -15.29 -3.33 11.77
C ASP A 115 -15.01 -2.96 10.31
N LEU A 116 -14.31 -1.85 10.05
CA LEU A 116 -14.04 -1.40 8.68
C LEU A 116 -13.00 -2.29 7.97
N ASP A 117 -11.89 -2.62 8.64
CA ASP A 117 -10.86 -3.51 8.07
C ASP A 117 -11.39 -4.95 7.92
N ALA A 118 -12.20 -5.43 8.88
CA ALA A 118 -12.88 -6.72 8.77
C ALA A 118 -13.90 -6.72 7.63
N ALA A 119 -14.69 -5.66 7.47
CA ALA A 119 -15.64 -5.53 6.38
C ALA A 119 -14.94 -5.44 5.02
N MET A 120 -13.80 -4.74 4.93
CA MET A 120 -13.04 -4.58 3.69
C MET A 120 -12.33 -5.89 3.31
N GLN A 121 -11.80 -6.65 4.28
CA GLN A 121 -11.27 -8.00 4.05
C GLN A 121 -12.37 -8.99 3.69
N ALA A 122 -13.56 -8.89 4.30
CA ALA A 122 -14.72 -9.70 3.95
C ALA A 122 -15.26 -9.37 2.55
N ALA A 123 -15.20 -8.10 2.13
CA ALA A 123 -15.54 -7.69 0.78
C ALA A 123 -14.49 -8.19 -0.24
N ALA A 124 -13.21 -8.07 0.09
CA ALA A 124 -12.11 -8.54 -0.76
C ALA A 124 -12.12 -10.07 -0.93
N SER A 125 -12.43 -10.83 0.13
CA SER A 125 -12.58 -12.28 0.04
C SER A 125 -13.81 -12.71 -0.76
N ARG A 126 -14.92 -11.96 -0.67
CA ARG A 126 -16.11 -12.16 -1.53
C ARG A 126 -15.85 -11.86 -3.01
N MET A 127 -14.96 -10.92 -3.33
CA MET A 127 -14.54 -10.65 -4.71
C MET A 127 -13.53 -11.68 -5.26
N GLY A 128 -12.84 -12.43 -4.38
CA GLY A 128 -11.94 -13.50 -4.78
C GLY A 128 -12.64 -14.78 -5.28
N ASP A 129 -13.90 -15.01 -4.90
CA ASP A 129 -14.72 -16.16 -5.31
C ASP A 129 -15.68 -15.85 -6.48
N ALA A 130 -15.73 -14.60 -6.96
CA ALA A 130 -16.44 -14.26 -8.18
C ALA A 130 -15.48 -14.40 -9.36
N ALA A 131 -15.52 -15.54 -10.04
CA ALA A 131 -14.90 -15.71 -11.36
C ALA A 131 -15.27 -14.50 -12.26
N PRO A 132 -14.32 -13.92 -13.00
CA PRO A 132 -14.65 -12.81 -13.91
C PRO A 132 -15.74 -13.29 -14.88
N PRO A 133 -16.81 -12.52 -15.14
CA PRO A 133 -17.63 -12.82 -16.30
C PRO A 133 -16.71 -12.64 -17.51
N GLU A 134 -16.56 -13.69 -18.31
CA GLU A 134 -15.85 -13.63 -19.59
C GLU A 134 -16.55 -12.61 -20.49
N ARG A 135 -16.11 -11.35 -20.39
CA ARG A 135 -16.46 -10.29 -21.33
C ARG A 135 -15.41 -10.33 -22.41
N GLY A 136 -15.65 -11.20 -23.39
CA GLY A 136 -15.00 -11.12 -24.68
C GLY A 136 -15.10 -9.71 -25.27
N HIS A 137 -14.14 -9.41 -26.12
CA HIS A 137 -13.85 -8.24 -26.97
C HIS A 137 -14.95 -7.18 -27.29
N ALA A 138 -16.24 -7.43 -27.06
CA ALA A 138 -17.33 -6.49 -27.33
C ALA A 138 -17.31 -5.20 -26.48
N ALA A 139 -16.79 -5.24 -25.24
CA ALA A 139 -16.76 -4.07 -24.37
C ALA A 139 -15.70 -3.03 -24.79
N PHE A 140 -14.66 -3.45 -25.53
CA PHE A 140 -13.61 -2.57 -26.04
C PHE A 140 -14.04 -1.87 -27.34
N ASP A 141 -14.71 -2.59 -28.24
CA ASP A 141 -15.25 -2.04 -29.50
C ASP A 141 -16.37 -1.02 -29.27
N ALA A 142 -17.16 -1.18 -28.20
CA ALA A 142 -18.23 -0.25 -27.84
C ALA A 142 -17.70 1.12 -27.36
N LEU A 143 -16.48 1.17 -26.81
CA LEU A 143 -15.91 2.39 -26.24
C LEU A 143 -15.10 3.21 -27.26
N PHE A 144 -14.54 2.56 -28.29
CA PHE A 144 -13.62 3.17 -29.25
C PHE A 144 -14.04 3.06 -30.73
N GLY A 145 -15.14 2.37 -31.06
CA GLY A 145 -15.55 2.08 -32.44
C GLY A 145 -16.29 3.18 -33.22
N ALA A 146 -16.44 4.39 -32.68
CA ALA A 146 -17.18 5.48 -33.33
C ALA A 146 -16.28 6.61 -33.83
N ALA A 147 -15.49 6.33 -34.87
CA ALA A 147 -14.95 7.36 -35.75
C ALA A 147 -15.24 6.96 -37.21
N LYS A 148 -16.30 7.54 -37.79
CA LYS A 148 -16.64 7.40 -39.21
C LYS A 148 -15.61 8.16 -40.07
N PRO A 149 -15.05 7.57 -41.15
CA PRO A 149 -14.40 8.35 -42.19
C PRO A 149 -15.44 8.99 -43.12
N ALA A 150 -15.04 10.11 -43.72
CA ALA A 150 -15.80 10.94 -44.64
C ALA A 150 -16.10 10.23 -45.97
N GLN A 151 -17.17 10.68 -46.63
CA GLN A 151 -17.77 10.16 -47.85
C GLN A 151 -16.89 10.37 -49.09
N GLU A 152 -16.75 9.33 -49.94
CA GLU A 152 -16.57 9.48 -51.38
C GLU A 152 -17.68 8.69 -52.08
N SER A 153 -18.54 9.40 -52.81
CA SER A 153 -19.56 8.84 -53.69
C SER A 153 -19.00 8.80 -55.12
N GLU A 154 -18.73 7.61 -55.64
CA GLU A 154 -18.49 7.40 -57.06
C GLU A 154 -19.83 7.32 -57.82
N GLU A 155 -20.01 8.17 -58.83
CA GLU A 155 -20.99 7.97 -59.91
C GLU A 155 -20.30 7.38 -61.16
N PRO A 156 -21.00 6.57 -61.96
CA PRO A 156 -20.38 5.74 -62.99
C PRO A 156 -20.09 6.49 -64.29
N VAL A 157 -19.02 6.06 -64.94
CA VAL A 157 -18.50 6.52 -66.24
C VAL A 157 -19.50 6.25 -67.37
N SER A 158 -19.76 7.25 -68.22
CA SER A 158 -20.24 7.04 -69.59
C SER A 158 -19.32 7.76 -70.59
N GLU A 159 -18.81 6.98 -71.55
CA GLU A 159 -17.99 7.43 -72.67
C GLU A 159 -18.76 8.35 -73.62
N LYS A 160 -18.07 9.35 -74.19
CA LYS A 160 -18.15 9.68 -75.63
C LYS A 160 -16.99 10.58 -76.07
N GLN A 161 -16.07 9.93 -76.81
CA GLN A 161 -15.40 10.35 -78.04
C GLN A 161 -15.36 11.85 -78.45
N GLY A 162 -14.14 12.30 -78.72
CA GLY A 162 -13.75 13.37 -79.68
C GLY A 162 -12.22 13.44 -79.60
N GLU A 163 -11.40 13.04 -80.58
CA GLU A 163 -11.32 13.34 -82.02
C GLU A 163 -11.20 14.86 -82.31
N ASP A 164 -9.92 15.27 -82.33
CA ASP A 164 -9.21 16.22 -83.19
C ASP A 164 -9.68 17.66 -83.46
N ALA A 165 -8.65 18.53 -83.40
CA ALA A 165 -8.43 19.83 -84.06
C ALA A 165 -8.97 21.11 -83.41
#